data_AF-A0A7S4ABC2-F1
#
_entry.id   AF-A0A7S4ABC2-F1
#
_cell.length_a   1.000
_cell.length_b   1.000
_cell.length_c   1.000
_cell.angle_alpha   90.00
_cell.angle_beta   90.00
_cell.angle_gamma   90.00
#
_symmetry.space_group_name_H-M   'P 1'
#
loop_
_entity.id
_entity.type
_entity.pdbx_description
1 polymer ?
#
loop_
_entity_poly.entity_id
_entity_poly.type
_entity_poly.pdbx_seq_one_letter_code
_entity_poly.pdbx_strand_id
1 'polypeptide(L)'
;MAFGSKRKPKTVEEPEDVERGDAEEFDGQINNASELIGRDSSALSLDGRSLIVPNYGDIDDMSSLGTSKYNYRGDGQNNVEYIGNMKIVGRTDNNKKDRSSKSPIEQKFSRMENDSALQYGDYDEHARGTSLERETKGKENTSSQSLEEMKYAEKSGCLPQWIEEAPTWLKLIIIASIALILGALVLIVVGAKLSTSSSSLVERPSSTSSPVSDATVSLGEPEVMTTSNPTNIPSASPIKDVPVPANPSSRAPIADVPTNSPSQAPSTLPPTIVPSNSPTQSPNLSTVNFYVIGGRFDGEDATSLVTGLQSLPNMDGNTVLVHLGDFNSPYSTSCVENSFVDNVELYQQSSVPVYFVPGDNEYNDCPNPTQALGFWKQYLMDFETKYWSEPSWDILRQTPTYSENFAFLQSEVLFVGINLVGGIVHNRQEWNARHAADIQWINTTATNFDGSYTTMVVLAHADPNIEINEYFFRAFYSMVDSYDEQVIFVHRNLGVDTWNSQTGYAGIPNLDVVAVEGSMWPPMWMQIDPINRTYTIDQSSWHNKYINTGTSAPAP
;
A
#
# COMPACT_ATOMS: atom_id res chain seq x y z
N MET A 1 37.07 14.43 -8.53
CA MET A 1 36.86 14.29 -9.98
C MET A 1 35.35 14.28 -10.17
N ALA A 2 34.81 15.21 -10.95
CA ALA A 2 33.38 15.26 -11.22
C ALA A 2 33.12 14.42 -12.49
N PHE A 3 32.53 13.24 -12.33
CA PHE A 3 31.96 12.51 -13.46
C PHE A 3 30.61 13.14 -13.77
N GLY A 4 30.62 14.16 -14.62
CA GLY A 4 29.41 14.67 -15.25
C GLY A 4 29.07 13.79 -16.44
N SER A 5 28.29 12.73 -16.23
CA SER A 5 27.63 12.02 -17.33
C SER A 5 26.52 12.91 -17.86
N LYS A 6 26.77 13.61 -18.97
CA LYS A 6 25.72 14.32 -19.67
C LYS A 6 24.89 13.30 -20.44
N ARG A 7 23.70 12.96 -19.93
CA ARG A 7 22.67 12.23 -20.69
C ARG A 7 22.51 12.89 -22.05
N LYS A 8 22.82 12.16 -23.12
CA LYS A 8 22.53 12.62 -24.49
C LYS A 8 21.06 12.34 -24.77
N PRO A 9 20.29 13.29 -25.33
CA PRO A 9 18.95 13.00 -25.80
C PRO A 9 19.01 11.94 -26.90
N LYS A 10 18.36 10.80 -26.65
CA LYS A 10 18.16 9.72 -27.63
C LYS A 10 17.30 10.29 -28.76
N THR A 11 17.84 10.28 -29.97
CA THR A 11 17.11 10.74 -31.17
C THR A 11 16.13 9.63 -31.53
N VAL A 12 14.84 9.89 -31.41
CA VAL A 12 13.78 8.96 -31.81
C VAL A 12 13.74 8.94 -33.34
N GLU A 13 14.06 7.80 -33.94
CA GLU A 13 13.86 7.57 -35.37
C GLU A 13 12.36 7.33 -35.63
N GLU A 14 11.80 8.05 -36.61
CA GLU A 14 10.41 7.91 -37.05
C GLU A 14 10.15 6.49 -37.59
N PRO A 15 9.01 5.86 -37.24
CA PRO A 15 8.66 4.55 -37.79
C PRO A 15 8.17 4.68 -39.23
N GLU A 16 8.70 3.80 -40.08
CA GLU A 16 8.29 3.61 -41.48
C GLU A 16 6.83 3.16 -41.59
N ASP A 17 6.14 3.71 -42.59
CA ASP A 17 4.74 3.43 -42.94
C ASP A 17 4.50 1.94 -43.25
N VAL A 18 3.65 1.28 -42.45
CA VAL A 18 3.18 -0.09 -42.71
C VAL A 18 1.82 -0.05 -43.44
N GLU A 19 1.77 -0.75 -44.57
CA GLU A 19 0.62 -0.86 -45.47
C GLU A 19 -0.64 -1.43 -44.79
N ARG A 20 -1.77 -0.86 -45.22
CA ARG A 20 -3.13 -1.11 -44.75
C ARG A 20 -3.73 -2.33 -45.46
N GLY A 21 -3.88 -3.44 -44.74
CA GLY A 21 -4.59 -4.64 -45.19
C GLY A 21 -6.11 -4.57 -44.94
N ASP A 22 -6.86 -5.17 -45.87
CA ASP A 22 -8.31 -5.07 -46.06
C ASP A 22 -9.17 -5.61 -44.91
N ALA A 23 -10.34 -4.97 -44.73
CA ALA A 23 -11.35 -5.31 -43.75
C ALA A 23 -12.29 -6.42 -44.28
N GLU A 24 -12.42 -7.51 -43.54
CA GLU A 24 -13.49 -8.50 -43.74
C GLU A 24 -14.77 -8.12 -42.97
N GLU A 25 -15.87 -8.35 -43.68
CA GLU A 25 -17.28 -8.11 -43.36
C GLU A 25 -17.78 -9.13 -42.33
N PHE A 26 -18.28 -8.66 -41.17
CA PHE A 26 -18.85 -9.52 -40.13
C PHE A 26 -20.38 -9.46 -40.16
N ASP A 27 -21.01 -10.59 -40.49
CA ASP A 27 -22.45 -10.77 -40.59
C ASP A 27 -23.08 -10.93 -39.18
N GLY A 28 -24.27 -10.34 -39.02
CA GLY A 28 -24.95 -10.17 -37.74
C GLY A 28 -25.76 -11.40 -37.35
N GLN A 29 -25.40 -12.03 -36.23
CA GLN A 29 -26.24 -13.00 -35.54
C GLN A 29 -26.63 -12.48 -34.14
N ILE A 30 -27.93 -12.48 -33.87
CA ILE A 30 -28.53 -12.06 -32.60
C ILE A 30 -28.33 -13.19 -31.58
N ASN A 31 -27.49 -12.97 -30.57
CA ASN A 31 -27.19 -13.96 -29.54
C ASN A 31 -28.25 -13.99 -28.42
N ASN A 32 -28.50 -15.20 -27.90
CA ASN A 32 -29.40 -15.49 -26.79
C ASN A 32 -28.84 -14.97 -25.46
N ALA A 33 -29.72 -14.67 -24.50
CA ALA A 33 -29.40 -14.07 -23.20
C ALA A 33 -28.43 -14.85 -22.28
N SER A 34 -27.98 -16.04 -22.67
CA SER A 34 -27.00 -16.85 -21.94
C SER A 34 -25.53 -16.53 -22.28
N GLU A 35 -25.26 -15.65 -23.24
CA GLU A 35 -23.89 -15.24 -23.65
C GLU A 35 -23.48 -13.86 -23.12
N LEU A 36 -24.32 -13.20 -22.32
CA LEU A 36 -24.08 -11.85 -21.78
C LEU A 36 -23.23 -11.82 -20.49
N ILE A 37 -22.73 -12.97 -20.05
CA ILE A 37 -21.80 -13.08 -18.92
C ILE A 37 -20.56 -13.77 -19.48
N GLY A 38 -19.45 -13.02 -19.59
CA GLY A 38 -18.17 -13.60 -20.00
C GLY A 38 -17.83 -14.81 -19.13
N ARG A 39 -17.09 -15.78 -19.69
CA ARG A 39 -16.80 -17.07 -19.03
C ARG A 39 -16.20 -16.95 -17.62
N ASP A 40 -15.68 -15.78 -17.26
CA ASP A 40 -15.02 -15.50 -15.99
C ASP A 40 -15.57 -14.22 -15.30
N SER A 41 -16.79 -13.79 -15.64
CA SER A 41 -17.39 -12.58 -15.09
C SER A 41 -18.36 -12.89 -13.95
N SER A 42 -18.20 -12.22 -12.81
CA SER A 42 -19.19 -12.28 -11.73
C SER A 42 -20.48 -11.55 -12.12
N ALA A 43 -21.62 -12.07 -11.66
CA ALA A 43 -22.93 -11.49 -11.97
C ALA A 43 -23.84 -11.46 -10.74
N LEU A 44 -24.61 -10.38 -10.58
CA LEU A 44 -25.68 -10.33 -9.57
C LEU A 44 -26.96 -10.97 -10.11
N SER A 45 -27.66 -11.72 -9.27
CA SER A 45 -29.05 -12.11 -9.51
C SER A 45 -29.93 -10.88 -9.72
N LEU A 46 -30.98 -11.00 -10.55
CA LEU A 46 -31.93 -9.91 -10.86
C LEU A 46 -32.60 -9.31 -9.61
N ASP A 47 -32.68 -10.06 -8.51
CA ASP A 47 -33.23 -9.60 -7.25
C ASP A 47 -32.20 -8.99 -6.29
N GLY A 48 -30.92 -8.95 -6.67
CA GLY A 48 -29.81 -8.41 -5.89
C GLY A 48 -29.51 -9.18 -4.60
N ARG A 49 -29.98 -10.43 -4.48
CA ARG A 49 -29.82 -11.27 -3.27
C ARG A 49 -28.79 -12.36 -3.39
N SER A 50 -28.31 -12.63 -4.60
CA SER A 50 -27.26 -13.61 -4.84
C SER A 50 -26.20 -13.06 -5.77
N LEU A 51 -24.95 -13.39 -5.50
CA LEU A 51 -23.81 -13.15 -6.36
C LEU A 51 -23.35 -14.49 -6.96
N ILE A 52 -23.14 -14.51 -8.27
CA ILE A 52 -22.62 -15.65 -9.00
C ILE A 52 -21.15 -15.34 -9.29
N VAL A 53 -20.24 -16.16 -8.78
CA VAL A 53 -18.77 -16.00 -8.96
C VAL A 53 -18.17 -17.27 -9.56
N PRO A 54 -17.11 -17.17 -10.38
CA PRO A 54 -16.36 -18.36 -10.80
C PRO A 54 -15.76 -19.11 -9.60
N ASN A 55 -15.59 -20.43 -9.71
CA ASN A 55 -15.07 -21.27 -8.64
C ASN A 55 -13.53 -21.29 -8.64
N TYR A 56 -12.89 -20.44 -7.84
CA TYR A 56 -11.43 -20.24 -7.85
C TYR A 56 -10.61 -21.21 -6.98
N GLY A 57 -11.23 -22.04 -6.14
CA GLY A 57 -10.47 -22.89 -5.20
C GLY A 57 -9.95 -22.09 -4.00
N ASP A 58 -9.90 -22.77 -2.86
CA ASP A 58 -9.76 -22.27 -1.48
C ASP A 58 -10.65 -21.07 -1.05
N ILE A 59 -11.15 -21.14 0.19
CA ILE A 59 -12.22 -20.24 0.66
C ILE A 59 -11.62 -18.91 1.17
N ASP A 60 -10.34 -18.94 1.54
CA ASP A 60 -9.65 -17.83 2.21
C ASP A 60 -8.99 -16.83 1.23
N ASP A 61 -8.88 -17.18 -0.06
CA ASP A 61 -8.18 -16.37 -1.08
C ASP A 61 -9.12 -15.67 -2.08
N MET A 62 -10.45 -15.77 -1.88
CA MET A 62 -11.49 -15.11 -2.70
C MET A 62 -11.65 -13.60 -2.40
N SER A 63 -10.63 -12.99 -1.79
CA SER A 63 -10.67 -11.71 -1.09
C SER A 63 -10.77 -10.47 -1.98
N SER A 64 -10.42 -10.56 -3.26
CA SER A 64 -10.27 -9.41 -4.16
C SER A 64 -11.50 -9.11 -5.04
N LEU A 65 -12.56 -9.94 -5.00
CA LEU A 65 -13.72 -9.83 -5.91
C LEU A 65 -14.84 -8.87 -5.45
N GLY A 66 -14.68 -8.14 -4.34
CA GLY A 66 -15.62 -7.07 -3.93
C GLY A 66 -17.04 -7.53 -3.52
N THR A 67 -17.20 -8.74 -2.96
CA THR A 67 -18.51 -9.40 -2.76
C THR A 67 -19.21 -9.09 -1.42
N SER A 68 -18.91 -7.96 -0.77
CA SER A 68 -19.13 -7.63 0.65
C SER A 68 -20.58 -7.57 1.19
N LYS A 69 -21.61 -7.97 0.44
CA LYS A 69 -23.03 -8.02 0.90
C LYS A 69 -23.64 -9.42 0.95
N TYR A 70 -22.86 -10.46 0.67
CA TYR A 70 -23.36 -11.83 0.54
C TYR A 70 -22.68 -12.74 1.56
N ASN A 71 -23.48 -13.47 2.35
CA ASN A 71 -23.01 -14.44 3.34
C ASN A 71 -23.27 -15.85 2.85
N TYR A 72 -22.32 -16.75 3.09
CA TYR A 72 -22.49 -18.16 2.74
C TYR A 72 -23.74 -18.77 3.41
N ARG A 73 -24.65 -19.31 2.60
CA ARG A 73 -25.87 -19.97 3.09
C ARG A 73 -25.58 -21.45 3.32
N GLY A 74 -24.75 -21.76 4.32
CA GLY A 74 -24.53 -23.13 4.79
C GLY A 74 -25.48 -23.44 5.94
N ASP A 75 -26.54 -24.21 5.68
CA ASP A 75 -27.48 -24.70 6.72
C ASP A 75 -26.93 -25.89 7.53
N GLY A 76 -25.61 -26.10 7.52
CA GLY A 76 -24.96 -27.24 8.16
C GLY A 76 -25.08 -28.56 7.38
N GLN A 77 -25.65 -28.56 6.17
CA GLN A 77 -25.62 -29.71 5.27
C GLN A 77 -25.20 -29.30 3.84
N ASN A 78 -23.89 -29.25 3.57
CA ASN A 78 -23.15 -29.40 2.28
C ASN A 78 -23.85 -29.19 0.91
N ASN A 79 -24.87 -28.37 0.76
CA ASN A 79 -25.53 -28.12 -0.52
C ASN A 79 -25.09 -26.75 -1.06
N VAL A 80 -23.95 -26.74 -1.74
CA VAL A 80 -23.54 -25.63 -2.61
C VAL A 80 -24.26 -25.79 -3.94
N GLU A 81 -25.12 -24.85 -4.31
CA GLU A 81 -25.71 -24.80 -5.64
C GLU A 81 -24.71 -24.22 -6.64
N TYR A 82 -24.48 -24.97 -7.72
CA TYR A 82 -23.62 -24.58 -8.85
C TYR A 82 -24.48 -24.37 -10.10
N ILE A 83 -24.09 -23.40 -10.93
CA ILE A 83 -24.54 -23.29 -12.32
C ILE A 83 -23.29 -23.39 -13.20
N GLY A 84 -23.06 -24.58 -13.76
CA GLY A 84 -21.80 -24.87 -14.45
C GLY A 84 -20.60 -24.80 -13.51
N ASN A 85 -19.56 -24.05 -13.89
CA ASN A 85 -18.37 -23.80 -13.05
C ASN A 85 -18.55 -22.60 -12.10
N MET A 86 -19.74 -22.00 -12.06
CA MET A 86 -20.01 -20.82 -11.23
C MET A 86 -20.75 -21.19 -9.95
N LYS A 87 -20.36 -20.53 -8.86
CA LYS A 87 -20.83 -20.73 -7.49
C LYS A 87 -21.77 -19.59 -7.09
N ILE A 88 -22.88 -19.91 -6.41
CA ILE A 88 -23.89 -18.92 -5.98
C ILE A 88 -23.71 -18.61 -4.49
N VAL A 89 -23.58 -17.32 -4.14
CA VAL A 89 -23.47 -16.83 -2.75
C VAL A 89 -24.67 -15.92 -2.43
N GLY A 90 -25.48 -16.28 -1.43
CA GLY A 90 -26.71 -15.55 -1.06
C GLY A 90 -26.49 -14.45 0.00
N ARG A 91 -27.47 -13.57 0.21
CA ARG A 91 -27.48 -12.55 1.28
C ARG A 91 -28.36 -13.01 2.45
N THR A 92 -27.86 -12.99 3.69
CA THR A 92 -28.64 -13.38 4.89
C THR A 92 -29.17 -12.17 5.66
N ASP A 93 -30.48 -12.12 5.92
CA ASP A 93 -31.14 -11.11 6.76
C ASP A 93 -31.13 -11.51 8.25
N ASN A 94 -30.04 -11.25 8.98
CA ASN A 94 -29.89 -11.64 10.39
C ASN A 94 -30.48 -10.61 11.39
N ASN A 95 -31.75 -10.21 11.25
CA ASN A 95 -32.36 -9.19 12.11
C ASN A 95 -33.42 -9.68 13.11
N LYS A 96 -33.52 -10.99 13.39
CA LYS A 96 -34.46 -11.51 14.39
C LYS A 96 -33.92 -12.76 15.11
N LYS A 97 -33.04 -12.57 16.11
CA LYS A 97 -32.98 -13.34 17.38
C LYS A 97 -31.79 -12.86 18.21
N ASP A 98 -31.94 -12.91 19.53
CA ASP A 98 -30.98 -12.59 20.60
C ASP A 98 -30.73 -11.13 20.95
N ARG A 99 -31.57 -10.64 21.87
CA ARG A 99 -31.47 -9.33 22.54
C ARG A 99 -31.19 -9.41 24.05
N SER A 100 -30.74 -10.55 24.60
CA SER A 100 -30.65 -10.72 26.07
C SER A 100 -29.26 -10.95 26.68
N SER A 101 -28.16 -10.66 25.98
CA SER A 101 -26.82 -10.68 26.60
C SER A 101 -25.80 -9.88 25.80
N LYS A 102 -25.83 -8.55 25.93
CA LYS A 102 -24.70 -7.70 25.50
C LYS A 102 -24.18 -6.93 26.68
N SER A 103 -22.85 -6.85 26.79
CA SER A 103 -22.20 -6.16 27.90
C SER A 103 -22.45 -4.64 27.84
N PRO A 104 -22.32 -3.91 28.96
CA PRO A 104 -22.46 -2.44 28.97
C PRO A 104 -21.50 -1.71 28.02
N ILE A 105 -20.39 -2.35 27.64
CA ILE A 105 -19.39 -1.81 26.71
C ILE A 105 -19.88 -1.94 25.26
N GLU A 106 -20.49 -3.06 24.88
CA GLU A 106 -21.03 -3.29 23.53
C GLU A 106 -22.25 -2.41 23.20
N GLN A 107 -23.04 -2.06 24.22
CA GLN A 107 -24.15 -1.10 24.05
C GLN A 107 -23.67 0.33 23.82
N LYS A 108 -22.43 0.66 24.22
CA LYS A 108 -21.84 1.99 24.04
C LYS A 108 -21.33 2.20 22.61
N PHE A 109 -20.78 1.15 21.98
CA PHE A 109 -20.35 1.18 20.57
C PHE A 109 -21.53 1.19 19.58
N SER A 110 -22.60 0.45 19.87
CA SER A 110 -23.81 0.41 19.02
C SER A 110 -24.54 1.77 18.90
N ARG A 111 -24.22 2.74 19.74
CA ARG A 111 -24.77 4.11 19.67
C ARG A 111 -23.93 5.08 18.85
N MET A 112 -22.66 4.77 18.56
CA MET A 112 -21.79 5.63 17.74
C MET A 112 -21.89 5.29 16.24
N GLU A 113 -22.41 4.11 15.88
CA GLU A 113 -22.52 3.63 14.49
C GLU A 113 -23.69 4.24 13.69
N ASN A 114 -24.62 4.94 14.36
CA ASN A 114 -25.81 5.51 13.72
C ASN A 114 -25.68 7.01 13.39
N ASP A 115 -24.53 7.63 13.61
CA ASP A 115 -24.37 9.07 13.44
C ASP A 115 -22.99 9.38 12.82
N SER A 116 -22.87 9.22 11.50
CA SER A 116 -21.70 9.70 10.74
C SER A 116 -22.04 9.87 9.26
N ALA A 117 -22.66 10.99 8.93
CA ALA A 117 -22.33 11.68 7.69
C ALA A 117 -21.02 12.44 7.97
N LEU A 118 -19.88 11.85 7.60
CA LEU A 118 -18.58 12.53 7.66
C LEU A 118 -18.02 12.70 6.25
N GLN A 119 -18.04 13.97 5.86
CA GLN A 119 -17.36 14.56 4.73
C GLN A 119 -15.84 14.30 4.84
N TYR A 120 -15.22 13.86 3.75
CA TYR A 120 -13.79 13.99 3.54
C TYR A 120 -13.42 15.48 3.61
N GLY A 121 -12.63 15.85 4.61
CA GLY A 121 -12.18 17.23 4.83
C GLY A 121 -10.72 17.26 5.29
N ASP A 122 -9.96 18.11 4.61
CA ASP A 122 -8.66 18.72 4.92
C ASP A 122 -7.87 18.20 6.12
N TYR A 123 -6.64 17.79 5.83
CA TYR A 123 -5.56 17.76 6.82
C TYR A 123 -5.10 19.19 7.10
N ASP A 124 -5.41 19.69 8.29
CA ASP A 124 -4.80 20.90 8.86
C ASP A 124 -3.84 20.48 9.98
N GLU A 125 -2.56 20.82 9.82
CA GLU A 125 -1.47 20.49 10.73
C GLU A 125 -1.59 21.27 12.06
N HIS A 126 -1.57 20.55 13.17
CA HIS A 126 -1.31 21.13 14.49
C HIS A 126 -0.12 20.44 15.16
N ALA A 127 1.08 20.82 14.73
CA ALA A 127 2.30 20.66 15.52
C ALA A 127 2.62 22.00 16.22
N ARG A 128 2.29 22.10 17.52
CA ARG A 128 2.95 23.02 18.47
C ARG A 128 4.41 22.52 18.60
N GLY A 129 5.47 23.32 18.57
CA GLY A 129 5.63 24.70 19.01
C GLY A 129 6.52 24.71 20.27
N THR A 130 7.85 24.80 20.09
CA THR A 130 8.76 25.30 21.13
C THR A 130 9.66 26.38 20.55
N SER A 131 9.43 27.58 21.05
CA SER A 131 10.11 28.83 20.78
C SER A 131 11.57 28.81 21.24
N LEU A 132 12.46 29.35 20.41
CA LEU A 132 13.76 29.86 20.83
C LEU A 132 14.02 31.16 20.06
N GLU A 133 13.73 32.26 20.73
CA GLU A 133 14.11 33.62 20.32
C GLU A 133 15.62 33.70 20.15
N ARG A 134 16.07 34.24 19.00
CA ARG A 134 17.37 34.90 18.92
C ARG A 134 17.27 36.12 18.02
N GLU A 135 17.45 37.27 18.66
CA GLU A 135 17.68 38.56 18.02
C GLU A 135 18.86 38.50 17.06
N THR A 136 18.68 38.99 15.84
CA THR A 136 19.74 39.65 15.07
C THR A 136 19.16 40.82 14.27
N LYS A 137 19.38 42.02 14.80
CA LYS A 137 19.41 43.28 14.02
C LYS A 137 20.58 43.23 13.05
N GLY A 138 20.36 43.51 11.77
CA GLY A 138 21.47 43.59 10.82
C GLY A 138 21.11 44.03 9.40
N LYS A 139 20.95 45.35 9.23
CA LYS A 139 21.31 46.20 8.07
C LYS A 139 20.80 45.85 6.66
N GLU A 140 20.01 46.80 6.19
CA GLU A 140 19.74 47.15 4.80
C GLU A 140 21.00 47.20 3.92
N ASN A 141 20.89 46.59 2.74
CA ASN A 141 21.06 47.25 1.44
C ASN A 141 20.92 46.17 0.37
N THR A 142 20.09 46.39 -0.66
CA THR A 142 20.45 46.24 -2.09
C THR A 142 19.20 46.34 -2.97
N SER A 143 19.24 47.37 -3.84
CA SER A 143 18.74 47.44 -5.21
C SER A 143 17.32 46.92 -5.53
N SER A 144 16.40 47.89 -5.62
CA SER A 144 15.17 47.79 -6.37
C SER A 144 15.46 47.84 -7.88
N GLN A 145 15.19 46.74 -8.58
CA GLN A 145 14.89 46.74 -10.01
C GLN A 145 13.38 46.62 -10.24
N SER A 146 12.92 47.42 -11.18
CA SER A 146 11.55 47.68 -11.59
C SER A 146 10.79 46.43 -12.03
N LEU A 147 9.64 46.19 -11.39
CA LEU A 147 8.61 45.25 -11.82
C LEU A 147 7.63 46.02 -12.73
N GLU A 148 7.66 45.78 -14.04
CA GLU A 148 6.62 46.26 -14.93
C GLU A 148 5.33 45.43 -14.78
N GLU A 149 4.22 46.16 -14.80
CA GLU A 149 2.84 45.68 -14.73
C GLU A 149 2.48 44.73 -15.88
N MET A 150 2.14 43.47 -15.57
CA MET A 150 1.27 42.67 -16.44
C MET A 150 -0.15 42.69 -15.90
N LYS A 151 -1.01 43.51 -16.52
CA LYS A 151 -2.46 43.45 -16.38
C LYS A 151 -3.00 42.19 -17.05
N TYR A 152 -3.35 41.17 -16.27
CA TYR A 152 -4.23 40.10 -16.75
C TYR A 152 -5.69 40.54 -16.63
N ALA A 153 -6.36 40.62 -17.78
CA ALA A 153 -7.79 40.81 -17.85
C ALA A 153 -8.50 39.51 -17.47
N GLU A 154 -9.24 39.55 -16.37
CA GLU A 154 -10.08 38.47 -15.86
C GLU A 154 -11.27 38.25 -16.83
N LYS A 155 -11.16 37.23 -17.70
CA LYS A 155 -12.30 36.71 -18.46
C LYS A 155 -12.87 35.51 -17.70
N SER A 156 -13.95 35.75 -16.96
CA SER A 156 -14.74 34.72 -16.30
C SER A 156 -15.59 33.95 -17.32
N GLY A 157 -15.00 32.95 -17.98
CA GLY A 157 -15.74 31.92 -18.70
C GLY A 157 -16.16 30.82 -17.73
N CYS A 158 -17.47 30.54 -17.61
CA CYS A 158 -17.99 29.43 -16.79
C CYS A 158 -17.75 28.04 -17.41
N LEU A 159 -16.89 27.93 -18.43
CA LEU A 159 -16.60 26.67 -19.10
C LEU A 159 -15.21 26.17 -18.68
N PRO A 160 -15.09 24.90 -18.24
CA PRO A 160 -13.80 24.28 -18.01
C PRO A 160 -12.89 24.40 -19.24
N GLN A 161 -11.60 24.69 -19.02
CA GLN A 161 -10.61 24.93 -20.09
C GLN A 161 -10.54 23.80 -21.13
N TRP A 162 -10.71 22.55 -20.71
CA TRP A 162 -10.72 21.40 -21.63
C TRP A 162 -11.89 21.41 -22.63
N ILE A 163 -13.03 22.04 -22.29
CA ILE A 163 -14.15 22.23 -23.23
C ILE A 163 -13.82 23.31 -24.26
N GLU A 164 -13.08 24.35 -23.87
CA GLU A 164 -12.63 25.38 -24.81
C GLU A 164 -11.62 24.82 -25.82
N GLU A 165 -10.75 23.92 -25.37
CA GLU A 165 -9.71 23.29 -26.19
C GLU A 165 -10.20 22.07 -27.00
N ALA A 166 -11.41 21.56 -26.72
CA ALA A 166 -11.95 20.39 -27.41
C ALA A 166 -12.16 20.57 -28.93
N PRO A 167 -11.98 19.51 -29.74
CA PRO A 167 -12.33 19.51 -31.16
C PRO A 167 -13.81 19.87 -31.39
N THR A 168 -14.12 20.56 -32.50
CA THR A 168 -15.48 21.05 -32.80
C THR A 168 -16.53 19.94 -32.81
N TRP A 169 -16.20 18.74 -33.27
CA TRP A 169 -17.12 17.60 -33.29
C TRP A 169 -17.51 17.15 -31.86
N LEU A 170 -16.57 17.17 -30.91
CA LEU A 170 -16.83 16.82 -29.51
C LEU A 170 -17.72 17.87 -28.83
N LYS A 171 -17.48 19.16 -29.12
CA LYS A 171 -18.34 20.26 -28.68
C LYS A 171 -19.79 20.08 -29.14
N LEU A 172 -19.99 19.65 -30.39
CA LEU A 172 -21.32 19.36 -30.93
C LEU A 172 -22.01 18.18 -30.24
N ILE A 173 -21.27 17.12 -29.88
CA ILE A 173 -21.79 15.98 -29.12
C ILE A 173 -22.23 16.40 -27.72
N ILE A 174 -21.45 17.23 -27.03
CA ILE A 174 -21.80 17.75 -25.70
C ILE A 174 -23.08 18.58 -25.77
N ILE A 175 -23.19 19.48 -26.74
CA ILE A 175 -24.39 20.31 -26.94
C ILE A 175 -25.63 19.45 -27.26
N ALA A 176 -25.48 18.47 -28.16
CA ALA A 176 -26.58 17.57 -28.53
C ALA A 176 -27.05 16.71 -27.33
N SER A 177 -26.12 16.22 -26.51
CA SER A 177 -26.42 15.43 -25.32
C SER A 177 -27.20 16.26 -24.28
N ILE A 178 -26.78 17.50 -24.03
CA ILE A 178 -27.48 18.41 -23.11
C ILE A 178 -28.90 18.71 -23.62
N ALA A 179 -29.07 18.95 -24.92
CA ALA A 179 -30.39 19.19 -25.51
C ALA A 179 -31.33 17.97 -25.36
N LEU A 180 -30.82 16.75 -25.53
CA LEU A 180 -31.61 15.52 -25.34
C LEU A 180 -32.06 15.33 -23.87
N ILE A 181 -31.17 15.60 -22.91
CA ILE A 181 -31.50 15.52 -21.47
C ILE A 181 -32.59 16.53 -21.11
N LEU A 182 -32.47 17.77 -21.57
CA LEU A 182 -33.50 18.79 -21.36
C LEU A 182 -34.83 18.41 -22.01
N GLY A 183 -34.80 17.83 -23.22
CA GLY A 183 -36.00 17.30 -23.89
C GLY A 183 -36.69 16.18 -23.10
N ALA A 184 -35.92 15.24 -22.55
CA ALA A 184 -36.45 14.15 -21.73
C ALA A 184 -37.10 14.66 -20.43
N LEU A 185 -36.49 15.64 -19.76
CA LEU A 185 -37.05 16.24 -18.55
C LEU A 185 -38.39 16.94 -18.82
N VAL A 186 -38.52 17.65 -19.95
CA VAL A 186 -39.79 18.26 -20.35
C VAL A 186 -40.87 17.20 -20.58
N LEU A 187 -40.54 16.09 -21.24
CA LEU A 187 -41.49 14.99 -21.47
C LEU A 187 -41.97 14.35 -20.16
N ILE A 188 -41.10 14.18 -19.17
CA ILE A 188 -41.47 13.66 -17.84
C ILE A 188 -42.46 14.60 -17.15
N VAL A 189 -42.20 15.92 -17.16
CA VAL A 189 -43.10 16.91 -16.54
C VAL A 189 -44.46 16.95 -17.23
N VAL A 190 -44.49 16.86 -18.56
CA VAL A 190 -45.74 16.81 -19.33
C VAL A 190 -46.51 15.52 -19.04
N GLY A 191 -45.83 14.37 -19.02
CA GLY A 191 -46.43 13.07 -18.71
C GLY A 191 -47.02 13.01 -17.29
N ALA A 192 -46.31 13.58 -16.31
CA ALA A 192 -46.80 13.69 -14.93
C ALA A 192 -48.05 14.57 -14.82
N LYS A 193 -48.11 15.69 -15.56
CA LYS A 193 -49.31 16.55 -15.59
C LYS A 193 -50.51 15.91 -16.29
N LEU A 194 -50.30 15.06 -17.27
CA LEU A 194 -51.39 14.35 -17.95
C LEU A 194 -51.92 13.18 -17.11
N SER A 195 -51.09 12.57 -16.28
CA SER A 195 -51.45 11.38 -15.47
C SER A 195 -52.31 11.72 -14.23
N THR A 196 -52.33 12.97 -13.76
CA THR A 196 -53.10 13.37 -12.56
C THR A 196 -54.59 13.61 -12.81
N SER A 197 -55.09 13.40 -14.03
CA SER A 197 -56.50 13.67 -14.38
C SER A 197 -57.42 12.45 -14.37
N SER A 198 -57.00 11.28 -13.86
CA SER A 198 -57.81 10.05 -13.93
C SER A 198 -57.75 9.21 -12.67
N SER A 199 -58.47 9.59 -11.62
CA SER A 199 -58.91 8.64 -10.59
C SER A 199 -59.99 9.25 -9.70
N SER A 200 -61.24 8.98 -10.05
CA SER A 200 -62.38 9.04 -9.13
C SER A 200 -63.16 7.74 -9.20
N LEU A 201 -63.51 7.22 -8.02
CA LEU A 201 -64.50 6.17 -7.73
C LEU A 201 -64.04 4.73 -7.95
N VAL A 202 -63.82 4.00 -6.85
CA VAL A 202 -64.72 2.94 -6.37
C VAL A 202 -64.42 2.67 -4.89
N GLU A 203 -65.46 2.81 -4.07
CA GLU A 203 -65.52 2.56 -2.63
C GLU A 203 -66.43 1.34 -2.40
N ARG A 204 -65.99 0.29 -1.68
CA ARG A 204 -66.87 -0.70 -0.99
C ARG A 204 -66.08 -1.75 -0.17
N PRO A 205 -66.71 -2.53 0.75
CA PRO A 205 -66.47 -2.38 2.18
C PRO A 205 -66.04 -3.69 2.90
N SER A 206 -65.78 -3.50 4.19
CA SER A 206 -65.50 -4.47 5.26
C SER A 206 -66.43 -5.70 5.37
N SER A 207 -65.85 -6.84 5.77
CA SER A 207 -66.57 -7.88 6.51
C SER A 207 -65.68 -8.61 7.52
N THR A 208 -66.20 -8.63 8.74
CA THR A 208 -65.89 -9.30 10.01
C THR A 208 -65.85 -10.84 9.96
N SER A 209 -64.96 -11.50 10.74
CA SER A 209 -65.30 -12.57 11.73
C SER A 209 -64.08 -13.33 12.28
N SER A 210 -63.95 -13.34 13.62
CA SER A 210 -63.19 -14.26 14.50
C SER A 210 -63.82 -15.70 14.49
N PRO A 211 -63.45 -16.75 15.30
CA PRO A 211 -62.68 -16.73 16.57
C PRO A 211 -61.86 -18.01 17.01
N VAL A 212 -61.25 -17.93 18.21
CA VAL A 212 -60.95 -18.98 19.24
C VAL A 212 -59.93 -20.09 18.87
N SER A 213 -58.84 -20.31 19.63
CA SER A 213 -58.83 -21.24 20.79
C SER A 213 -57.58 -21.13 21.67
N ASP A 214 -57.83 -21.17 22.98
CA ASP A 214 -56.90 -21.40 24.10
C ASP A 214 -56.28 -22.81 24.11
N ALA A 215 -55.07 -22.95 24.69
CA ALA A 215 -54.72 -24.07 25.58
C ALA A 215 -53.43 -23.77 26.38
N THR A 216 -53.58 -23.72 27.70
CA THR A 216 -52.56 -23.60 28.74
C THR A 216 -52.37 -24.96 29.42
N VAL A 217 -51.16 -25.53 29.46
CA VAL A 217 -50.72 -26.66 30.35
C VAL A 217 -49.18 -26.56 30.44
N SER A 218 -48.56 -26.12 31.54
CA SER A 218 -48.25 -26.76 32.84
C SER A 218 -46.76 -27.17 32.94
N LEU A 219 -46.20 -26.88 34.12
CA LEU A 219 -44.80 -26.91 34.51
C LEU A 219 -44.15 -28.32 34.51
N GLY A 220 -42.85 -28.33 34.24
CA GLY A 220 -41.91 -29.38 34.60
C GLY A 220 -40.57 -28.77 35.04
N GLU A 221 -40.33 -28.81 36.34
CA GLU A 221 -39.09 -28.49 37.05
C GLU A 221 -38.02 -29.57 36.78
N PRO A 222 -36.72 -29.23 36.81
CA PRO A 222 -35.81 -30.14 37.50
C PRO A 222 -34.78 -29.45 38.41
N GLU A 223 -34.78 -29.97 39.63
CA GLU A 223 -33.68 -30.25 40.57
C GLU A 223 -32.33 -29.53 40.42
N VAL A 224 -32.08 -28.72 41.45
CA VAL A 224 -30.80 -28.21 41.91
C VAL A 224 -29.95 -29.37 42.47
N MET A 225 -28.80 -29.64 41.85
CA MET A 225 -27.69 -30.31 42.54
C MET A 225 -26.55 -29.33 42.81
N THR A 226 -26.39 -29.03 44.09
CA THR A 226 -25.23 -28.38 44.70
C THR A 226 -24.02 -29.30 44.70
N THR A 227 -22.90 -28.84 44.14
CA THR A 227 -21.56 -29.35 44.48
C THR A 227 -20.61 -28.19 44.76
N SER A 228 -20.21 -28.12 46.03
CA SER A 228 -19.11 -27.34 46.58
C SER A 228 -17.76 -27.79 46.04
N ASN A 229 -16.86 -26.86 45.69
CA ASN A 229 -15.46 -26.96 46.07
C ASN A 229 -14.66 -25.64 45.92
N PRO A 230 -13.55 -25.50 46.67
CA PRO A 230 -13.04 -24.22 47.14
C PRO A 230 -12.00 -23.56 46.25
N THR A 231 -12.09 -22.23 46.22
CA THR A 231 -11.08 -21.28 45.75
C THR A 231 -9.87 -21.30 46.70
N ASN A 232 -8.70 -21.71 46.20
CA ASN A 232 -7.40 -21.40 46.79
C ASN A 232 -6.55 -20.67 45.74
N ILE A 233 -6.48 -19.35 45.87
CA ILE A 233 -5.55 -18.49 45.12
C ILE A 233 -4.43 -18.11 46.11
N PRO A 234 -3.15 -18.42 45.82
CA PRO A 234 -2.05 -17.92 46.62
C PRO A 234 -1.86 -16.42 46.37
N SER A 235 -1.94 -15.66 47.46
CA SER A 235 -1.62 -14.23 47.52
C SER A 235 -0.13 -14.03 47.18
N ALA A 236 0.14 -13.27 46.11
CA ALA A 236 1.49 -12.82 45.79
C ALA A 236 2.01 -11.87 46.88
N SER A 237 3.27 -12.09 47.28
CA SER A 237 4.00 -11.28 48.26
C SER A 237 4.50 -9.96 47.63
N PRO A 238 4.76 -8.92 48.45
CA PRO A 238 5.09 -7.59 47.96
C PRO A 238 6.53 -7.50 47.44
N ILE A 239 6.67 -6.88 46.27
CA ILE A 239 7.94 -6.51 45.65
C ILE A 239 8.66 -5.52 46.56
N LYS A 240 9.91 -5.85 46.92
CA LYS A 240 10.84 -5.00 47.64
C LYS A 240 11.28 -3.84 46.76
N ASP A 241 11.26 -2.64 47.33
CA ASP A 241 11.81 -1.41 46.79
C ASP A 241 13.27 -1.60 46.34
N VAL A 242 13.53 -1.25 45.07
CA VAL A 242 14.88 -1.06 44.53
C VAL A 242 15.22 0.44 44.65
N PRO A 243 16.38 0.81 45.22
CA PRO A 243 16.71 2.22 45.40
C PRO A 243 17.16 2.87 44.08
N VAL A 244 16.55 4.01 43.81
CA VAL A 244 16.94 5.00 42.80
C VAL A 244 18.38 5.50 43.07
N PRO A 245 19.32 5.39 42.11
CA PRO A 245 20.62 6.02 42.27
C PRO A 245 20.50 7.54 42.08
N ALA A 246 21.03 8.26 43.06
CA ALA A 246 21.07 9.71 43.10
C ALA A 246 21.91 10.31 41.97
N ASN A 247 21.35 11.37 41.39
CA ASN A 247 21.93 12.31 40.46
C ASN A 247 23.07 13.11 41.14
N PRO A 248 24.33 13.10 40.64
CA PRO A 248 25.33 14.06 41.06
C PRO A 248 25.42 15.22 40.05
N SER A 249 24.72 16.29 40.40
CA SER A 249 25.02 17.64 39.91
C SER A 249 26.18 18.20 40.73
N SER A 250 27.35 18.36 40.11
CA SER A 250 28.39 19.25 40.64
C SER A 250 29.13 19.94 39.50
N ARG A 251 28.69 21.18 39.29
CA ARG A 251 29.29 22.24 38.49
C ARG A 251 30.68 22.57 39.05
N ALA A 252 31.72 22.45 38.23
CA ALA A 252 33.06 22.97 38.53
C ALA A 252 33.30 24.29 37.76
N PRO A 253 34.15 25.21 38.28
CA PRO A 253 34.25 26.59 37.80
C PRO A 253 35.17 26.72 36.59
N ILE A 254 34.78 27.60 35.69
CA ILE A 254 35.55 28.09 34.54
C ILE A 254 36.74 28.88 35.08
N ALA A 255 37.96 28.46 34.74
CA ALA A 255 39.18 29.21 35.00
C ALA A 255 39.46 30.18 33.83
N ASP A 256 39.82 31.41 34.18
CA ASP A 256 40.12 32.52 33.30
C ASP A 256 41.25 32.22 32.30
N VAL A 257 41.01 32.58 31.04
CA VAL A 257 42.01 32.58 29.96
C VAL A 257 42.75 33.92 29.96
N PRO A 258 44.09 33.96 30.05
CA PRO A 258 44.83 35.20 29.91
C PRO A 258 45.06 35.54 28.42
N THR A 259 44.59 36.72 28.05
CA THR A 259 44.89 37.41 26.80
C THR A 259 46.36 37.81 26.75
N ASN A 260 47.14 37.22 25.85
CA ASN A 260 48.45 37.75 25.46
C ASN A 260 48.67 37.53 23.96
N SER A 261 48.58 38.62 23.18
CA SER A 261 49.31 38.77 21.92
C SER A 261 50.74 39.20 22.25
N PRO A 262 51.76 38.68 21.54
CA PRO A 262 52.31 39.50 20.46
C PRO A 262 52.81 38.73 19.21
N SER A 263 52.66 39.42 18.08
CA SER A 263 53.53 39.46 16.90
C SER A 263 54.82 38.62 16.93
N GLN A 264 54.95 37.70 15.97
CA GLN A 264 56.13 37.57 15.11
C GLN A 264 55.86 36.57 13.96
N ALA A 265 56.13 37.02 12.73
CA ALA A 265 56.17 36.18 11.54
C ALA A 265 57.48 35.38 11.47
N PRO A 266 57.42 34.11 11.06
CA PRO A 266 58.43 33.61 10.13
C PRO A 266 57.77 32.89 8.94
N SER A 267 58.14 33.38 7.77
CA SER A 267 57.91 32.74 6.47
C SER A 267 58.64 31.41 6.41
N THR A 268 57.90 30.30 6.37
CA THR A 268 58.38 29.03 5.82
C THR A 268 57.26 28.42 4.99
N LEU A 269 57.49 28.30 3.69
CA LEU A 269 56.58 27.68 2.74
C LEU A 269 56.40 26.21 3.12
N PRO A 270 55.16 25.69 3.23
CA PRO A 270 54.94 24.26 3.40
C PRO A 270 55.48 23.51 2.18
N PRO A 271 56.03 22.29 2.37
CA PRO A 271 56.48 21.46 1.26
C PRO A 271 55.30 21.20 0.33
N THR A 272 55.52 21.50 -0.95
CA THR A 272 54.62 21.15 -2.06
C THR A 272 54.33 19.65 -1.99
N ILE A 273 53.13 19.32 -1.51
CA ILE A 273 52.58 17.96 -1.58
C ILE A 273 52.36 17.67 -3.05
N VAL A 274 53.29 16.92 -3.65
CA VAL A 274 53.10 16.36 -4.99
C VAL A 274 51.95 15.35 -4.86
N PRO A 275 50.84 15.51 -5.59
CA PRO A 275 49.76 14.54 -5.58
C PRO A 275 50.33 13.20 -6.09
N SER A 276 50.36 12.22 -5.20
CA SER A 276 50.67 10.84 -5.56
C SER A 276 49.54 10.34 -6.45
N ASN A 277 49.78 10.25 -7.75
CA ASN A 277 48.90 9.61 -8.73
C ASN A 277 48.89 8.08 -8.58
N SER A 278 49.02 7.56 -7.36
CA SER A 278 48.75 6.16 -7.11
C SER A 278 47.24 5.99 -7.25
N PRO A 279 46.74 5.17 -8.21
CA PRO A 279 45.32 4.90 -8.31
C PRO A 279 44.88 4.34 -6.97
N THR A 280 44.07 5.12 -6.25
CA THR A 280 43.27 4.61 -5.15
C THR A 280 42.53 3.42 -5.73
N GLN A 281 42.90 2.20 -5.31
CA GLN A 281 42.14 1.01 -5.65
C GLN A 281 40.68 1.35 -5.36
N SER A 282 39.84 1.35 -6.41
CA SER A 282 38.40 1.40 -6.23
C SER A 282 38.09 0.39 -5.13
N PRO A 283 37.34 0.76 -4.08
CA PRO A 283 36.85 -0.23 -3.13
C PRO A 283 36.30 -1.38 -3.95
N ASN A 284 36.79 -2.60 -3.73
CA ASN A 284 36.28 -3.78 -4.43
C ASN A 284 34.76 -3.77 -4.22
N LEU A 285 34.00 -3.43 -5.27
CA LEU A 285 32.56 -3.42 -5.23
C LEU A 285 32.12 -4.84 -4.87
N SER A 286 31.58 -4.99 -3.67
CA SER A 286 31.03 -6.25 -3.19
C SER A 286 29.61 -6.37 -3.70
N THR A 287 29.18 -7.60 -4.00
CA THR A 287 27.77 -7.90 -4.27
C THR A 287 26.89 -7.45 -3.11
N VAL A 288 25.66 -7.05 -3.41
CA VAL A 288 24.65 -6.67 -2.41
C VAL A 288 23.69 -7.82 -2.19
N ASN A 289 23.48 -8.21 -0.93
CA ASN A 289 22.56 -9.27 -0.55
C ASN A 289 21.39 -8.70 0.25
N PHE A 290 20.18 -9.17 -0.04
CA PHE A 290 19.00 -8.86 0.75
C PHE A 290 17.99 -10.01 0.68
N TYR A 291 17.06 -10.00 1.63
CA TYR A 291 15.93 -10.91 1.68
C TYR A 291 14.64 -10.18 1.34
N VAL A 292 13.71 -10.89 0.72
CA VAL A 292 12.38 -10.38 0.41
C VAL A 292 11.35 -11.40 0.84
N ILE A 293 10.31 -10.92 1.51
CA ILE A 293 9.18 -11.72 1.96
C ILE A 293 7.89 -10.90 1.81
N GLY A 294 6.74 -11.55 1.86
CA GLY A 294 5.45 -10.88 1.90
C GLY A 294 4.36 -11.88 2.28
N GLY A 295 3.15 -11.39 2.49
CA GLY A 295 2.04 -12.24 2.91
C GLY A 295 1.96 -12.46 4.42
N ARG A 296 0.91 -13.17 4.82
CA ARG A 296 0.53 -13.44 6.21
C ARG A 296 1.03 -14.81 6.64
N PHE A 297 1.67 -14.86 7.81
CA PHE A 297 2.11 -16.11 8.43
C PHE A 297 1.18 -16.47 9.57
N ASP A 298 0.65 -17.69 9.58
CA ASP A 298 -0.13 -18.24 10.68
C ASP A 298 0.32 -19.66 11.04
N GLY A 299 -0.29 -20.23 12.09
CA GLY A 299 -0.04 -21.62 12.49
C GLY A 299 1.44 -22.00 12.68
N GLU A 300 1.86 -23.08 12.02
CA GLU A 300 3.24 -23.58 12.06
C GLU A 300 4.21 -22.67 11.29
N ASP A 301 3.74 -21.98 10.25
CA ASP A 301 4.55 -21.07 9.45
C ASP A 301 4.97 -19.84 10.25
N ALA A 302 4.09 -19.33 11.12
CA ALA A 302 4.44 -18.27 12.07
C ALA A 302 5.54 -18.71 13.06
N THR A 303 5.55 -19.97 13.49
CA THR A 303 6.59 -20.50 14.39
C THR A 303 7.94 -20.63 13.67
N SER A 304 7.91 -21.13 12.43
CA SER A 304 9.07 -21.21 11.55
C SER A 304 9.65 -19.82 11.27
N LEU A 305 8.78 -18.84 11.01
CA LEU A 305 9.16 -17.45 10.78
C LEU A 305 9.90 -16.86 11.99
N VAL A 306 9.38 -17.00 13.22
CA VAL A 306 10.05 -16.46 14.43
C VAL A 306 11.47 -17.00 14.57
N THR A 307 11.63 -18.32 14.50
CA THR A 307 12.95 -18.96 14.63
C THR A 307 13.87 -18.56 13.48
N GLY A 308 13.29 -18.44 12.29
CA GLY A 308 13.94 -18.02 11.07
C GLY A 308 14.50 -16.61 11.13
N LEU A 309 13.66 -15.63 11.51
CA LEU A 309 14.04 -14.22 11.64
C LEU A 309 15.23 -14.05 12.58
N GLN A 310 15.24 -14.74 13.72
CA GLN A 310 16.34 -14.69 14.69
C GLN A 310 17.66 -15.27 14.17
N SER A 311 17.61 -16.09 13.12
CA SER A 311 18.76 -16.83 12.58
C SER A 311 19.13 -16.44 11.14
N LEU A 312 18.50 -15.40 10.58
CA LEU A 312 18.83 -14.91 9.24
C LEU A 312 20.32 -14.56 9.15
N PRO A 313 21.06 -15.08 8.17
CA PRO A 313 22.45 -14.73 8.02
C PRO A 313 22.59 -13.30 7.52
N ASN A 314 23.56 -12.59 8.09
CA ASN A 314 24.09 -11.38 7.48
C ASN A 314 25.19 -11.77 6.49
N MET A 315 24.85 -11.82 5.20
CA MET A 315 25.68 -12.41 4.14
C MET A 315 26.95 -11.59 3.85
N ASP A 316 26.86 -10.26 3.96
CA ASP A 316 27.89 -9.30 3.54
C ASP A 316 28.13 -8.17 4.55
N GLY A 317 27.61 -8.30 5.78
CA GLY A 317 27.67 -7.29 6.83
C GLY A 317 26.58 -6.21 6.72
N ASN A 318 25.88 -6.13 5.58
CA ASN A 318 24.89 -5.10 5.27
C ASN A 318 23.59 -5.69 4.73
N THR A 319 23.31 -6.96 5.02
CA THR A 319 22.10 -7.63 4.54
C THR A 319 20.86 -7.09 5.25
N VAL A 320 19.77 -6.89 4.51
CA VAL A 320 18.47 -6.41 5.02
C VAL A 320 17.36 -7.39 4.64
N LEU A 321 16.23 -7.33 5.33
CA LEU A 321 14.97 -7.97 4.95
C LEU A 321 13.96 -6.91 4.54
N VAL A 322 13.24 -7.13 3.43
CA VAL A 322 12.12 -6.28 3.01
C VAL A 322 10.83 -7.09 3.02
N HIS A 323 9.80 -6.58 3.69
CA HIS A 323 8.44 -7.11 3.65
C HIS A 323 7.57 -6.34 2.64
N LEU A 324 7.05 -7.02 1.62
CA LEU A 324 6.25 -6.45 0.53
C LEU A 324 4.75 -6.35 0.85
N GLY A 325 4.40 -6.11 2.12
CA GLY A 325 3.00 -6.06 2.58
C GLY A 325 2.28 -7.42 2.64
N ASP A 326 0.98 -7.34 2.92
CA ASP A 326 0.00 -8.44 3.05
C ASP A 326 0.16 -9.36 4.26
N PHE A 327 0.68 -8.84 5.37
CA PHE A 327 0.72 -9.60 6.62
C PHE A 327 -0.65 -9.65 7.35
N ASN A 328 -1.62 -8.84 6.94
CA ASN A 328 -2.98 -8.82 7.49
C ASN A 328 -4.01 -9.55 6.62
N SER A 329 -5.21 -9.78 7.17
CA SER A 329 -6.39 -10.20 6.40
C SER A 329 -7.44 -9.08 6.39
N PRO A 330 -8.09 -8.82 5.26
CA PRO A 330 -9.08 -7.75 5.18
C PRO A 330 -10.39 -8.12 5.90
N TYR A 331 -10.62 -9.40 6.22
CA TYR A 331 -11.90 -9.90 6.77
C TYR A 331 -11.88 -10.31 8.24
N SER A 332 -10.76 -10.82 8.76
CA SER A 332 -10.70 -11.36 10.13
C SER A 332 -10.11 -10.35 11.11
N THR A 333 -10.88 -9.31 11.46
CA THR A 333 -10.51 -8.34 12.52
C THR A 333 -9.17 -7.61 12.36
N SER A 334 -8.46 -7.70 11.21
CA SER A 334 -7.02 -7.43 11.12
C SER A 334 -6.63 -5.99 10.85
N CYS A 335 -7.59 -5.09 10.62
CA CYS A 335 -7.33 -3.66 10.51
C CYS A 335 -7.40 -2.94 11.87
N VAL A 336 -7.12 -3.66 12.95
CA VAL A 336 -7.07 -3.13 14.31
C VAL A 336 -5.63 -2.92 14.72
N GLU A 337 -5.41 -1.95 15.61
CA GLU A 337 -4.09 -1.58 16.13
C GLU A 337 -3.26 -2.79 16.60
N ASN A 338 -3.89 -3.76 17.28
CA ASN A 338 -3.19 -4.93 17.80
C ASN A 338 -2.50 -5.76 16.71
N SER A 339 -3.03 -5.87 15.49
CA SER A 339 -2.34 -6.69 14.48
C SER A 339 -1.03 -6.04 14.03
N PHE A 340 -0.96 -4.70 14.03
CA PHE A 340 0.30 -3.98 13.78
C PHE A 340 1.28 -4.17 14.93
N VAL A 341 0.79 -4.16 16.18
CA VAL A 341 1.61 -4.47 17.37
C VAL A 341 2.17 -5.88 17.30
N ASP A 342 1.33 -6.87 16.96
CA ASP A 342 1.75 -8.27 16.85
C ASP A 342 2.84 -8.44 15.76
N ASN A 343 2.70 -7.75 14.63
CA ASN A 343 3.71 -7.76 13.57
C ASN A 343 5.01 -7.05 13.96
N VAL A 344 4.94 -5.96 14.73
CA VAL A 344 6.12 -5.35 15.34
C VAL A 344 6.84 -6.35 16.24
N GLU A 345 6.10 -7.04 17.12
CA GLU A 345 6.66 -8.03 18.03
C GLU A 345 7.31 -9.22 17.31
N LEU A 346 6.75 -9.61 16.17
CA LEU A 346 7.28 -10.66 15.31
C LEU A 346 8.57 -10.22 14.60
N TYR A 347 8.52 -9.11 13.85
CA TYR A 347 9.63 -8.72 12.96
C TYR A 347 10.78 -8.03 13.68
N GLN A 348 10.59 -7.47 14.87
CA GLN A 348 11.69 -6.93 15.68
C GLN A 348 12.68 -8.02 16.14
N GLN A 349 12.32 -9.29 15.99
CA GLN A 349 13.18 -10.43 16.32
C GLN A 349 14.19 -10.75 15.21
N SER A 350 14.11 -10.08 14.06
CA SER A 350 15.04 -10.28 12.95
C SER A 350 16.48 -9.94 13.34
N SER A 351 17.42 -10.83 12.97
CA SER A 351 18.85 -10.60 13.12
C SER A 351 19.42 -9.56 12.14
N VAL A 352 18.66 -9.20 11.11
CA VAL A 352 18.98 -8.17 10.12
C VAL A 352 17.94 -7.05 10.11
N PRO A 353 18.28 -5.80 9.73
CA PRO A 353 17.30 -4.72 9.64
C PRO A 353 16.14 -5.04 8.71
N VAL A 354 14.93 -4.63 9.10
CA VAL A 354 13.70 -4.90 8.35
C VAL A 354 13.09 -3.61 7.82
N TYR A 355 12.72 -3.62 6.54
CA TYR A 355 11.99 -2.56 5.86
C TYR A 355 10.60 -3.04 5.49
N PHE A 356 9.61 -2.15 5.55
CA PHE A 356 8.23 -2.45 5.17
C PHE A 356 7.77 -1.60 4.00
N VAL A 357 7.08 -2.25 3.07
CA VAL A 357 6.24 -1.62 2.06
C VAL A 357 4.77 -1.92 2.40
N PRO A 358 3.84 -0.96 2.32
CA PRO A 358 2.42 -1.23 2.55
C PRO A 358 1.84 -2.22 1.53
N GLY A 359 1.02 -3.17 1.98
CA GLY A 359 0.11 -3.98 1.15
C GLY A 359 -1.34 -3.48 1.23
N ASP A 360 -2.23 -4.00 0.39
CA ASP A 360 -3.64 -3.60 0.41
C ASP A 360 -4.35 -4.10 1.68
N ASN A 361 -3.99 -5.29 2.17
CA ASN A 361 -4.63 -5.88 3.35
C ASN A 361 -4.28 -5.20 4.69
N GLU A 362 -3.24 -4.37 4.71
CA GLU A 362 -2.91 -3.59 5.91
C GLU A 362 -3.76 -2.35 6.08
N TYR A 363 -4.18 -1.72 4.98
CA TYR A 363 -4.91 -0.46 5.06
C TYR A 363 -5.93 -0.26 3.95
N ASN A 364 -5.58 -0.54 2.69
CA ASN A 364 -6.43 -0.16 1.58
C ASN A 364 -7.75 -0.93 1.58
N ASP A 365 -7.71 -2.23 1.89
CA ASP A 365 -8.92 -3.06 1.93
C ASP A 365 -9.65 -3.01 3.28
N CYS A 366 -9.17 -2.18 4.21
CA CYS A 366 -9.78 -2.01 5.51
C CYS A 366 -11.08 -1.19 5.44
N PRO A 367 -12.06 -1.43 6.35
CA PRO A 367 -13.28 -0.61 6.44
C PRO A 367 -13.01 0.88 6.71
N ASN A 368 -11.88 1.20 7.35
CA ASN A 368 -11.41 2.56 7.59
C ASN A 368 -9.93 2.69 7.15
N PRO A 369 -9.68 2.92 5.84
CA PRO A 369 -8.32 2.95 5.30
C PRO A 369 -7.44 4.04 5.92
N THR A 370 -8.03 5.20 6.21
CA THR A 370 -7.31 6.31 6.85
C THR A 370 -6.78 5.94 8.23
N GLN A 371 -7.60 5.28 9.05
CA GLN A 371 -7.18 4.83 10.38
C GLN A 371 -6.12 3.73 10.29
N ALA A 372 -6.34 2.74 9.41
CA ALA A 372 -5.42 1.63 9.25
C ALA A 372 -4.05 2.08 8.72
N LEU A 373 -4.01 3.02 7.76
CA LEU A 373 -2.75 3.64 7.32
C LEU A 373 -2.10 4.46 8.44
N GLY A 374 -2.90 5.09 9.30
CA GLY A 374 -2.42 5.72 10.52
C GLY A 374 -1.69 4.75 11.46
N PHE A 375 -2.27 3.56 11.70
CA PHE A 375 -1.60 2.51 12.46
C PHE A 375 -0.33 2.01 11.76
N TRP A 376 -0.39 1.76 10.45
CA TRP A 376 0.80 1.37 9.68
C TRP A 376 1.94 2.37 9.89
N LYS A 377 1.66 3.68 9.76
CA LYS A 377 2.65 4.74 9.97
C LYS A 377 3.16 4.79 11.43
N GLN A 378 2.27 4.65 12.40
CA GLN A 378 2.64 4.68 13.81
C GLN A 378 3.62 3.55 14.17
N TYR A 379 3.34 2.34 13.71
CA TYR A 379 4.05 1.14 14.14
C TYR A 379 5.22 0.76 13.22
N LEU A 380 5.06 0.88 11.90
CA LEU A 380 5.99 0.32 10.91
C LEU A 380 6.79 1.37 10.14
N MET A 381 6.42 2.65 10.17
CA MET A 381 7.29 3.69 9.62
C MET A 381 8.59 3.76 10.43
N ASP A 382 9.72 3.89 9.75
CA ASP A 382 11.06 3.96 10.35
C ASP A 382 11.45 2.72 11.17
N PHE A 383 10.83 1.57 10.88
CA PHE A 383 11.09 0.31 11.57
C PHE A 383 12.58 -0.07 11.56
N GLU A 384 13.24 0.14 10.43
CA GLU A 384 14.65 -0.12 10.20
C GLU A 384 15.60 0.71 11.09
N THR A 385 15.16 1.85 11.62
CA THR A 385 15.93 2.71 12.53
C THR A 385 15.42 2.69 13.97
N LYS A 386 14.16 2.26 14.20
CA LYS A 386 13.57 2.11 15.53
C LYS A 386 14.17 0.93 16.30
N TYR A 387 14.44 -0.19 15.63
CA TYR A 387 14.82 -1.46 16.27
C TYR A 387 16.25 -1.90 15.99
N TRP A 388 16.93 -1.28 15.02
CA TRP A 388 18.35 -1.50 14.73
C TRP A 388 19.13 -0.21 14.89
N SER A 389 20.44 -0.33 15.16
CA SER A 389 21.34 0.82 15.04
C SER A 389 21.26 1.39 13.64
N GLU A 390 21.31 2.71 13.51
CA GLU A 390 21.24 3.39 12.22
C GLU A 390 22.13 2.68 11.19
N PRO A 391 21.57 2.33 10.01
CA PRO A 391 22.36 1.69 8.97
C PRO A 391 23.49 2.61 8.52
N SER A 392 24.48 2.04 7.84
CA SER A 392 25.61 2.81 7.32
C SER A 392 25.27 3.72 6.13
N TRP A 393 24.00 3.73 5.70
CA TRP A 393 23.48 4.51 4.58
C TRP A 393 22.37 5.48 5.02
N ASP A 394 22.26 6.58 4.28
CA ASP A 394 21.21 7.57 4.47
C ASP A 394 19.88 7.06 3.87
N ILE A 395 18.82 7.06 4.67
CA ILE A 395 17.46 6.71 4.24
C ILE A 395 16.71 8.00 3.90
N LEU A 396 16.27 8.13 2.65
CA LEU A 396 15.41 9.21 2.18
C LEU A 396 13.94 8.80 2.29
N ARG A 397 13.07 9.77 2.61
CA ARG A 397 11.61 9.59 2.70
C ARG A 397 10.88 10.61 1.82
N GLN A 398 9.75 10.23 1.23
CA GLN A 398 8.91 11.17 0.47
C GLN A 398 8.01 12.02 1.38
N THR A 399 8.64 12.96 2.08
CA THR A 399 7.96 13.82 3.07
C THR A 399 7.31 15.06 2.44
N PRO A 400 6.25 15.61 3.08
CA PRO A 400 5.56 15.08 4.25
C PRO A 400 4.44 14.07 3.92
N THR A 401 3.88 14.11 2.71
CA THR A 401 2.59 13.45 2.40
C THR A 401 2.65 11.93 2.30
N TYR A 402 3.70 11.39 1.67
CA TYR A 402 3.84 9.97 1.35
C TYR A 402 5.07 9.36 2.05
N SER A 403 5.24 9.69 3.34
CA SER A 403 6.39 9.34 4.16
C SER A 403 6.64 7.84 4.32
N GLU A 404 5.67 6.99 3.94
CA GLU A 404 5.84 5.54 3.84
C GLU A 404 6.81 5.14 2.72
N ASN A 405 6.98 5.95 1.68
CA ASN A 405 7.93 5.72 0.61
C ASN A 405 9.35 6.01 1.10
N PHE A 406 10.31 5.18 0.66
CA PHE A 406 11.71 5.33 1.03
C PHE A 406 12.66 5.08 -0.12
N ALA A 407 13.89 5.53 0.05
CA ALA A 407 15.01 5.14 -0.79
C ALA A 407 16.33 5.17 -0.03
N PHE A 408 17.26 4.30 -0.41
CA PHE A 408 18.64 4.35 0.07
C PHE A 408 19.59 3.73 -0.97
N LEU A 409 20.87 4.13 -0.93
CA LEU A 409 21.91 3.61 -1.81
C LEU A 409 22.85 2.69 -1.02
N GLN A 410 23.03 1.47 -1.50
CA GLN A 410 23.96 0.49 -0.94
C GLN A 410 24.83 -0.08 -2.06
N SER A 411 26.15 0.17 -2.00
CA SER A 411 27.13 -0.38 -2.95
C SER A 411 26.70 -0.31 -4.43
N GLU A 412 26.29 0.89 -4.88
CA GLU A 412 25.80 1.16 -6.25
C GLU A 412 24.48 0.48 -6.63
N VAL A 413 23.75 -0.06 -5.65
CA VAL A 413 22.37 -0.52 -5.79
C VAL A 413 21.44 0.46 -5.08
N LEU A 414 20.54 1.07 -5.85
CA LEU A 414 19.55 2.02 -5.33
C LEU A 414 18.25 1.27 -5.00
N PHE A 415 17.88 1.23 -3.73
CA PHE A 415 16.61 0.66 -3.28
C PHE A 415 15.55 1.76 -3.21
N VAL A 416 14.35 1.48 -3.72
CA VAL A 416 13.20 2.41 -3.71
C VAL A 416 11.94 1.64 -3.30
N GLY A 417 11.41 1.91 -2.11
CA GLY A 417 10.13 1.37 -1.65
C GLY A 417 8.98 2.34 -1.91
N ILE A 418 7.88 1.86 -2.50
CA ILE A 418 6.71 2.66 -2.85
C ILE A 418 5.40 2.06 -2.33
N ASN A 419 4.45 2.91 -1.96
CA ASN A 419 3.09 2.53 -1.57
C ASN A 419 2.19 2.32 -2.80
N LEU A 420 2.52 1.28 -3.56
CA LEU A 420 1.74 0.81 -4.70
C LEU A 420 1.03 -0.49 -4.32
N VAL A 421 -0.27 -0.40 -4.02
CA VAL A 421 -1.10 -1.50 -3.54
C VAL A 421 -2.17 -1.91 -4.55
N GLY A 422 -2.74 -3.10 -4.36
CA GLY A 422 -3.92 -3.58 -5.09
C GLY A 422 -5.23 -3.22 -4.38
N GLY A 423 -6.24 -4.05 -4.57
CA GLY A 423 -7.47 -3.97 -3.79
C GLY A 423 -8.45 -2.88 -4.22
N ILE A 424 -9.15 -2.30 -3.24
CA ILE A 424 -10.31 -1.43 -3.45
C ILE A 424 -9.92 0.03 -3.63
N VAL A 425 -10.40 0.68 -4.70
CA VAL A 425 -10.25 2.14 -4.85
C VAL A 425 -11.37 2.88 -4.13
N HIS A 426 -11.08 3.36 -2.91
CA HIS A 426 -12.02 4.15 -2.11
C HIS A 426 -12.19 5.59 -2.60
N ASN A 427 -11.08 6.22 -3.00
CA ASN A 427 -11.06 7.58 -3.51
C ASN A 427 -10.17 7.65 -4.75
N ARG A 428 -10.79 7.78 -5.93
CA ARG A 428 -10.08 7.81 -7.20
C ARG A 428 -9.08 8.96 -7.32
N GLN A 429 -9.37 10.12 -6.72
CA GLN A 429 -8.47 11.27 -6.78
C GLN A 429 -7.21 11.00 -5.95
N GLU A 430 -7.37 10.49 -4.74
CA GLU A 430 -6.25 10.14 -3.86
C GLU A 430 -5.42 9.00 -4.47
N TRP A 431 -6.06 7.97 -5.01
CA TRP A 431 -5.40 6.86 -5.72
C TRP A 431 -4.52 7.34 -6.87
N ASN A 432 -5.06 8.19 -7.74
CA ASN A 432 -4.32 8.74 -8.87
C ASN A 432 -3.20 9.68 -8.42
N ALA A 433 -3.43 10.47 -7.35
CA ALA A 433 -2.42 11.35 -6.79
C ALA A 433 -1.25 10.56 -6.19
N ARG A 434 -1.53 9.46 -5.49
CA ARG A 434 -0.54 8.52 -4.96
C ARG A 434 0.28 7.88 -6.08
N HIS A 435 -0.36 7.32 -7.11
CA HIS A 435 0.35 6.79 -8.28
C HIS A 435 1.27 7.83 -8.94
N ALA A 436 0.79 9.07 -9.12
CA ALA A 436 1.61 10.13 -9.68
C ALA A 436 2.79 10.48 -8.76
N ALA A 437 2.57 10.51 -7.45
CA ALA A 437 3.61 10.77 -6.45
C ALA A 437 4.66 9.65 -6.40
N ASP A 438 4.27 8.38 -6.53
CA ASP A 438 5.19 7.24 -6.58
C ASP A 438 6.08 7.29 -7.83
N ILE A 439 5.49 7.57 -9.00
CA ILE A 439 6.27 7.78 -10.25
C ILE A 439 7.24 8.94 -10.08
N GLN A 440 6.78 10.06 -9.52
CA GLN A 440 7.65 11.21 -9.26
C GLN A 440 8.76 10.87 -8.26
N TRP A 441 8.47 10.08 -7.23
CA TRP A 441 9.43 9.65 -6.22
C TRP A 441 10.56 8.82 -6.82
N ILE A 442 10.20 7.80 -7.61
CA ILE A 442 11.18 6.95 -8.32
C ILE A 442 12.06 7.83 -9.21
N ASN A 443 11.45 8.70 -10.02
CA ASN A 443 12.22 9.54 -10.95
C ASN A 443 13.13 10.56 -10.25
N THR A 444 12.63 11.19 -9.19
CA THR A 444 13.41 12.17 -8.41
C THR A 444 14.57 11.48 -7.71
N THR A 445 14.34 10.30 -7.14
CA THR A 445 15.38 9.51 -6.49
C THR A 445 16.43 9.06 -7.49
N ALA A 446 16.02 8.51 -8.63
CA ALA A 446 16.89 8.13 -9.75
C ALA A 446 17.77 9.30 -10.21
N THR A 447 17.21 10.51 -10.27
CA THR A 447 17.93 11.73 -10.65
C THR A 447 18.89 12.18 -9.55
N ASN A 448 18.49 12.11 -8.28
CA ASN A 448 19.33 12.50 -7.15
C ASN A 448 20.58 11.63 -7.01
N PHE A 449 20.48 10.36 -7.38
CA PHE A 449 21.59 9.41 -7.38
C PHE A 449 22.20 9.16 -8.77
N ASP A 450 21.90 10.01 -9.77
CA ASP A 450 22.39 9.85 -11.15
C ASP A 450 23.91 9.64 -11.17
N GLY A 451 24.36 8.59 -11.86
CA GLY A 451 25.77 8.18 -11.92
C GLY A 451 26.35 7.56 -10.64
N SER A 452 25.55 7.32 -9.61
CA SER A 452 25.97 6.68 -8.34
C SER A 452 25.42 5.26 -8.16
N TYR A 453 24.57 4.77 -9.06
CA TYR A 453 24.04 3.41 -9.06
C TYR A 453 24.11 2.80 -10.46
N THR A 454 24.17 1.48 -10.54
CA THR A 454 24.08 0.72 -11.80
C THR A 454 22.78 -0.06 -11.90
N THR A 455 22.17 -0.36 -10.76
CA THR A 455 20.92 -1.12 -10.61
C THR A 455 20.00 -0.43 -9.62
N MET A 456 18.72 -0.33 -9.97
CA MET A 456 17.67 0.15 -9.09
C MET A 456 16.71 -0.98 -8.77
N VAL A 457 16.42 -1.20 -7.49
CA VAL A 457 15.43 -2.18 -7.02
C VAL A 457 14.20 -1.41 -6.55
N VAL A 458 13.10 -1.52 -7.28
CA VAL A 458 11.82 -0.94 -6.91
C VAL A 458 10.99 -2.00 -6.19
N LEU A 459 10.62 -1.72 -4.94
CA LEU A 459 9.92 -2.62 -4.03
C LEU A 459 8.48 -2.13 -3.86
N ALA A 460 7.51 -2.96 -4.25
CA ALA A 460 6.10 -2.62 -4.22
C ALA A 460 5.25 -3.83 -3.81
N HIS A 461 4.00 -3.59 -3.46
CA HIS A 461 3.06 -4.69 -3.27
C HIS A 461 2.48 -5.15 -4.62
N ALA A 462 1.83 -4.26 -5.37
CA ALA A 462 0.96 -4.64 -6.49
C ALA A 462 1.63 -5.32 -7.70
N ASP A 463 0.88 -6.23 -8.34
CA ASP A 463 1.23 -6.88 -9.61
C ASP A 463 1.17 -5.91 -10.81
N PRO A 464 2.22 -5.84 -11.65
CA PRO A 464 2.20 -5.19 -12.97
C PRO A 464 0.99 -5.48 -13.86
N ASN A 465 0.38 -6.66 -13.74
CA ASN A 465 -0.73 -7.09 -14.59
C ASN A 465 -2.11 -6.69 -14.05
N ILE A 466 -2.20 -6.04 -12.88
CA ILE A 466 -3.49 -5.65 -12.31
C ILE A 466 -4.03 -4.39 -13.01
N GLU A 467 -5.22 -4.51 -13.62
CA GLU A 467 -5.83 -3.44 -14.43
C GLU A 467 -6.04 -2.14 -13.62
N ILE A 468 -6.34 -2.26 -12.32
CA ILE A 468 -6.60 -1.09 -11.47
C ILE A 468 -5.38 -0.17 -11.33
N ASN A 469 -4.18 -0.67 -11.63
CA ASN A 469 -2.90 0.05 -11.59
C ASN A 469 -2.31 0.35 -12.97
N GLU A 470 -3.06 0.11 -14.06
CA GLU A 470 -2.60 0.35 -15.43
C GLU A 470 -2.04 1.76 -15.61
N TYR A 471 -2.67 2.77 -15.00
CA TYR A 471 -2.21 4.16 -15.08
C TYR A 471 -0.79 4.35 -14.53
N PHE A 472 -0.48 3.72 -13.39
CA PHE A 472 0.87 3.74 -12.82
C PHE A 472 1.84 3.02 -13.76
N PHE A 473 1.53 1.77 -14.11
CA PHE A 473 2.45 0.92 -14.87
C PHE A 473 2.76 1.47 -16.25
N ARG A 474 1.78 2.06 -16.96
CA ARG A 474 2.03 2.73 -18.23
C ARG A 474 3.05 3.88 -18.10
N ALA A 475 2.94 4.68 -17.05
CA ALA A 475 3.89 5.76 -16.78
C ALA A 475 5.25 5.21 -16.33
N PHE A 476 5.26 4.18 -15.49
CA PHE A 476 6.45 3.49 -15.00
C PHE A 476 7.27 2.91 -16.15
N TYR A 477 6.63 2.17 -17.06
CA TYR A 477 7.26 1.58 -18.24
C TYR A 477 7.92 2.65 -19.12
N SER A 478 7.17 3.71 -19.45
CA SER A 478 7.72 4.81 -20.25
C SER A 478 8.90 5.51 -19.56
N MET A 479 8.91 5.58 -18.24
CA MET A 479 9.99 6.16 -17.46
C MET A 479 11.23 5.25 -17.46
N VAL A 480 11.05 3.95 -17.19
CA VAL A 480 12.16 2.98 -17.11
C VAL A 480 12.83 2.76 -18.46
N ASP A 481 12.09 2.77 -19.58
CA ASP A 481 12.66 2.66 -20.94
C ASP A 481 13.62 3.82 -21.28
N SER A 482 13.55 4.93 -20.53
CA SER A 482 14.47 6.06 -20.66
C SER A 482 15.75 5.96 -19.82
N TYR A 483 15.85 4.96 -18.93
CA TYR A 483 17.00 4.76 -18.06
C TYR A 483 18.08 3.92 -18.75
N ASP A 484 19.35 4.22 -18.45
CA ASP A 484 20.50 3.42 -18.90
C ASP A 484 20.86 2.33 -17.87
N GLU A 485 20.38 2.51 -16.64
CA GLU A 485 20.53 1.61 -15.50
C GLU A 485 19.52 0.45 -15.55
N GLN A 486 19.90 -0.67 -14.94
CA GLN A 486 19.00 -1.81 -14.77
C GLN A 486 17.96 -1.48 -13.71
N VAL A 487 16.69 -1.81 -13.95
CA VAL A 487 15.61 -1.69 -12.98
C VAL A 487 15.03 -3.08 -12.72
N ILE A 488 14.97 -3.47 -11.44
CA ILE A 488 14.34 -4.70 -10.98
C ILE A 488 13.12 -4.30 -10.17
N PHE A 489 11.92 -4.58 -10.69
CA PHE A 489 10.67 -4.37 -9.98
C PHE A 489 10.29 -5.65 -9.23
N VAL A 490 10.43 -5.61 -7.91
CA VAL A 490 10.15 -6.74 -7.02
C VAL A 490 8.82 -6.50 -6.34
N HIS A 491 7.90 -7.45 -6.50
CA HIS A 491 6.54 -7.33 -5.96
C HIS A 491 6.03 -8.64 -5.40
N ARG A 492 4.87 -8.56 -4.73
CA ARG A 492 4.11 -9.74 -4.31
C ARG A 492 2.80 -9.77 -5.09
N ASN A 493 2.53 -10.85 -5.81
CA ASN A 493 1.24 -10.99 -6.48
C ASN A 493 0.26 -11.80 -5.62
N LEU A 494 -1.03 -11.51 -5.77
CA LEU A 494 -2.10 -12.43 -5.37
C LEU A 494 -2.14 -13.60 -6.37
N GLY A 495 -2.27 -14.83 -5.88
CA GLY A 495 -2.37 -16.03 -6.74
C GLY A 495 -1.06 -16.48 -7.41
N VAL A 496 0.09 -15.97 -6.98
CA VAL A 496 1.38 -16.57 -7.35
C VAL A 496 1.73 -17.63 -6.31
N ASP A 497 1.30 -18.85 -6.60
CA ASP A 497 1.60 -20.05 -5.80
C ASP A 497 3.10 -20.42 -5.82
N THR A 498 3.85 -19.88 -6.77
CA THR A 498 5.29 -20.11 -6.91
C THR A 498 5.96 -18.86 -7.45
N TRP A 499 7.06 -18.43 -6.84
CA TRP A 499 7.83 -17.28 -7.32
C TRP A 499 8.13 -17.35 -8.83
N ASN A 500 8.24 -16.20 -9.48
CA ASN A 500 8.65 -16.12 -10.89
C ASN A 500 9.48 -14.86 -11.16
N SER A 501 10.21 -14.88 -12.26
CA SER A 501 10.92 -13.71 -12.77
C SER A 501 10.85 -13.63 -14.29
N GLN A 502 10.83 -12.41 -14.79
CA GLN A 502 10.82 -12.13 -16.22
C GLN A 502 11.80 -10.99 -16.52
N THR A 503 12.77 -11.27 -17.38
CA THR A 503 13.69 -10.26 -17.89
C THR A 503 13.13 -9.56 -19.11
N GLY A 504 13.50 -8.29 -19.32
CA GLY A 504 13.01 -7.52 -20.46
C GLY A 504 11.49 -7.32 -20.45
N TYR A 505 10.90 -7.16 -19.26
CA TYR A 505 9.47 -7.13 -19.04
C TYR A 505 8.79 -6.02 -19.87
N ALA A 506 7.60 -6.31 -20.42
CA ALA A 506 6.89 -5.43 -21.35
C ALA A 506 7.71 -4.99 -22.60
N GLY A 507 8.76 -5.75 -22.95
CA GLY A 507 9.65 -5.42 -24.07
C GLY A 507 10.71 -4.37 -23.74
N ILE A 508 10.86 -3.98 -22.46
CA ILE A 508 11.81 -2.97 -22.00
C ILE A 508 13.09 -3.67 -21.53
N PRO A 509 14.21 -3.59 -22.28
CA PRO A 509 15.38 -4.45 -22.04
C PRO A 509 16.05 -4.29 -20.67
N ASN A 510 15.90 -3.13 -20.04
CA ASN A 510 16.48 -2.80 -18.73
C ASN A 510 15.47 -2.93 -17.59
N LEU A 511 14.30 -3.54 -17.81
CA LEU A 511 13.31 -3.81 -16.78
C LEU A 511 13.17 -5.32 -16.57
N ASP A 512 13.47 -5.76 -15.36
CA ASP A 512 13.13 -7.11 -14.90
C ASP A 512 12.03 -7.02 -13.86
N VAL A 513 11.14 -8.00 -13.84
CA VAL A 513 10.08 -8.15 -12.84
C VAL A 513 10.29 -9.44 -12.07
N VAL A 514 10.20 -9.37 -10.74
CA VAL A 514 10.31 -10.52 -9.84
C VAL A 514 9.07 -10.57 -8.96
N ALA A 515 8.30 -11.66 -9.05
CA ALA A 515 7.18 -11.94 -8.18
C ALA A 515 7.63 -12.89 -7.05
N VAL A 516 7.48 -12.42 -5.81
CA VAL A 516 7.82 -13.18 -4.59
C VAL A 516 6.63 -14.00 -4.14
N GLU A 517 6.89 -15.24 -3.72
CA GLU A 517 5.89 -16.13 -3.16
C GLU A 517 5.44 -15.63 -1.77
N GLY A 518 4.13 -15.54 -1.57
CA GLY A 518 3.54 -15.06 -0.33
C GLY A 518 3.54 -16.11 0.77
N SER A 519 3.64 -15.67 2.03
CA SER A 519 3.44 -16.51 3.21
C SER A 519 4.40 -17.72 3.31
N MET A 520 5.53 -17.66 2.59
CA MET A 520 6.50 -18.74 2.56
C MET A 520 7.75 -18.44 3.38
N TRP A 521 8.16 -19.42 4.19
CA TRP A 521 9.48 -19.47 4.82
C TRP A 521 10.33 -20.57 4.16
N PRO A 522 11.61 -20.32 3.85
CA PRO A 522 12.42 -19.12 4.10
C PRO A 522 12.11 -17.96 3.13
N PRO A 523 12.55 -16.72 3.43
CA PRO A 523 12.37 -15.60 2.52
C PRO A 523 13.18 -15.82 1.23
N MET A 524 12.78 -15.12 0.17
CA MET A 524 13.57 -15.08 -1.06
C MET A 524 14.89 -14.38 -0.77
N TRP A 525 16.01 -15.01 -1.10
CA TRP A 525 17.31 -14.36 -1.10
C TRP A 525 17.60 -13.80 -2.49
N MET A 526 18.06 -12.55 -2.53
CA MET A 526 18.49 -11.85 -3.74
C MET A 526 19.94 -11.38 -3.56
N GLN A 527 20.77 -11.63 -4.57
CA GLN A 527 22.15 -11.14 -4.65
C GLN A 527 22.34 -10.36 -5.94
N ILE A 528 22.78 -9.10 -5.84
CA ILE A 528 23.04 -8.22 -6.99
C ILE A 528 24.55 -8.02 -7.14
N ASP A 529 25.05 -8.23 -8.35
CA ASP A 529 26.38 -7.83 -8.78
C ASP A 529 26.29 -6.54 -9.59
N PRO A 530 26.56 -5.37 -8.96
CA PRO A 530 26.44 -4.07 -9.62
C PRO A 530 27.47 -3.87 -10.74
N ILE A 531 28.59 -4.61 -10.73
CA ILE A 531 29.65 -4.49 -11.74
C ILE A 531 29.18 -5.15 -13.03
N ASN A 532 28.68 -6.37 -12.92
CA ASN A 532 28.24 -7.16 -14.07
C ASN A 532 26.78 -6.89 -14.46
N ARG A 533 26.03 -6.12 -13.64
CA ARG A 533 24.60 -5.87 -13.79
C ARG A 533 23.80 -7.17 -13.89
N THR A 534 24.19 -8.13 -13.06
CA THR A 534 23.54 -9.44 -12.95
C THR A 534 23.01 -9.63 -11.55
N TYR A 535 21.98 -10.45 -11.41
CA TYR A 535 21.47 -10.82 -10.11
C TYR A 535 21.09 -12.30 -10.06
N THR A 536 21.12 -12.85 -8.86
CA THR A 536 20.70 -14.22 -8.54
C THR A 536 19.56 -14.16 -7.54
N ILE A 537 18.56 -15.00 -7.73
CA ILE A 537 17.43 -15.18 -6.81
C ILE A 537 17.30 -16.64 -6.42
N ASP A 538 16.94 -16.90 -5.17
CA ASP A 538 16.66 -18.24 -4.67
C ASP A 538 15.62 -18.16 -3.53
N GLN A 539 14.49 -18.85 -3.72
CA GLN A 539 13.43 -18.86 -2.70
C GLN A 539 13.77 -19.75 -1.50
N SER A 540 14.49 -20.86 -1.67
CA SER A 540 14.54 -21.89 -0.60
C SER A 540 15.83 -22.71 -0.52
N SER A 541 16.58 -22.86 -1.60
CA SER A 541 17.73 -23.76 -1.61
C SER A 541 18.89 -23.20 -0.77
N TRP A 542 19.04 -21.87 -0.76
CA TRP A 542 20.02 -21.13 0.03
C TRP A 542 19.92 -21.42 1.52
N HIS A 543 18.71 -21.50 2.06
CA HIS A 543 18.48 -21.67 3.49
C HIS A 543 18.89 -23.08 3.94
N ASN A 544 18.48 -24.10 3.19
CA ASN A 544 18.89 -25.48 3.47
C ASN A 544 20.41 -25.63 3.39
N LYS A 545 21.07 -24.96 2.44
CA LYS A 545 22.52 -24.94 2.37
C LYS A 545 23.11 -24.28 3.63
N TYR A 546 22.65 -23.07 3.96
CA TYR A 546 23.13 -22.30 5.10
C TYR A 546 22.99 -23.07 6.42
N ILE A 547 21.82 -23.66 6.69
CA ILE A 547 21.57 -24.45 7.91
C ILE A 547 22.51 -25.66 7.99
N ASN A 548 22.79 -26.33 6.87
CA ASN A 548 23.63 -27.53 6.86
C ASN A 548 25.14 -27.24 6.93
N THR A 549 25.60 -26.14 6.33
CA THR A 549 27.03 -25.86 6.17
C THR A 549 27.54 -24.70 7.02
N GLY A 550 26.64 -23.87 7.56
CA GLY A 550 26.98 -22.59 8.17
C GLY A 550 27.58 -21.59 7.16
N THR A 551 27.55 -21.90 5.86
CA THR A 551 28.08 -21.03 4.80
C THR A 551 26.92 -20.39 4.05
N SER A 552 26.97 -19.06 4.03
CA SER A 552 25.91 -18.15 3.58
C SER A 552 25.61 -18.20 2.08
N ALA A 553 26.53 -18.67 1.24
CA ALA A 553 26.38 -18.55 -0.21
C ALA A 553 26.35 -19.93 -0.91
N PRO A 554 25.44 -20.16 -1.89
CA PRO A 554 25.72 -21.07 -2.99
C PRO A 554 27.11 -20.72 -3.57
N ALA A 555 27.89 -21.74 -3.95
CA ALA A 555 29.12 -21.42 -4.69
C ALA A 555 28.63 -20.84 -6.04
N PRO A 556 29.15 -19.68 -6.48
CA PRO A 556 28.71 -19.04 -7.72
C PRO A 556 28.86 -19.96 -8.94
#